data_AF-A0A3L7XCH1-F1
#
_entry.id   AF-A0A3L7XCH1-F1
#
_cell.length_a   1.000
_cell.length_b   1.000
_cell.length_c   1.000
_cell.angle_alpha   90.00
_cell.angle_beta   90.00
_cell.angle_gamma   90.00
#
_symmetry.space_group_name_H-M   'P 1'
#
loop_
_entity.id
_entity.type
_entity.pdbx_description
1 polymer ?
#
loop_
_entity_poly.entity_id
_entity_poly.type
_entity_poly.pdbx_seq_one_letter_code
_entity_poly.pdbx_strand_id
1 'polypeptide(L)' 'MADRMPVIHLKDMAIVGQREQVMAEVGEGNLNWPGILAACVDANVEWYAVEQDICPGDPFESLVISYRNLAALGLE' A
#
# COMPACT_ATOMS: atom_id res chain seq x y z
N MET A 1 17.20 6.77 6.81
CA MET A 1 15.99 7.26 7.48
C MET A 1 15.67 6.50 8.76
N ALA A 2 16.47 5.50 9.15
CA ALA A 2 16.25 4.67 10.35
C ALA A 2 15.86 5.51 11.58
N ASP A 3 14.86 5.03 12.31
CA ASP A 3 14.35 5.55 13.58
C ASP A 3 13.76 6.97 13.52
N ARG A 4 13.48 7.48 12.31
CA ARG A 4 12.86 8.81 12.10
C ARG A 4 11.48 8.77 11.46
N MET A 5 10.99 7.58 11.11
CA MET A 5 9.70 7.38 10.44
C MET A 5 8.97 6.21 11.09
N PRO A 6 8.35 6.40 12.28
CA PRO A 6 7.67 5.32 12.98
C PRO A 6 6.38 4.88 12.29
N VAL A 7 5.79 5.71 11.42
CA VAL A 7 4.55 5.43 10.70
C VAL A 7 4.75 5.70 9.21
N ILE A 8 4.23 4.82 8.36
CA ILE A 8 4.11 5.03 6.92
C ILE A 8 2.65 4.87 6.50
N HIS A 9 2.21 5.70 5.56
CA HIS A 9 0.92 5.56 4.91
C HIS A 9 1.10 4.83 3.58
N LEU A 10 0.40 3.72 3.41
CA LEU A 10 0.45 2.87 2.23
C LEU A 10 -0.72 3.23 1.31
N LYS A 11 -0.39 3.78 0.14
CA LYS A 11 -1.36 4.15 -0.91
C LYS A 11 -0.87 3.55 -2.22
N ASP A 12 -1.77 2.97 -3.00
CA ASP A 12 -1.45 2.41 -4.31
C ASP A 12 -2.27 3.07 -5.42
N MET A 13 -1.72 3.06 -6.62
CA MET A 13 -2.33 3.66 -7.80
C MET A 13 -2.10 2.76 -9.01
N ALA A 14 -3.07 2.73 -9.93
CA ALA A 14 -2.94 2.09 -11.22
C ALA A 14 -3.02 3.13 -12.35
N ILE A 15 -2.49 2.78 -13.52
CA ILE A 15 -2.74 3.52 -14.76
C ILE A 15 -3.72 2.70 -15.60
N VAL A 16 -4.88 3.28 -15.88
CA VAL A 16 -5.92 2.67 -16.72
C VAL A 16 -6.00 3.40 -18.07
N GLY A 17 -6.38 2.65 -19.11
CA GLY A 17 -6.42 3.17 -20.48
C GLY A 17 -5.03 3.64 -20.94
N GLN A 18 -4.97 4.84 -21.51
CA GLN A 18 -3.72 5.37 -22.05
C GLN A 18 -2.89 6.14 -21.01
N ARG A 19 -3.52 6.90 -20.11
CA ARG A 19 -2.83 7.83 -19.18
C ARG A 19 -3.63 8.21 -17.93
N GLU A 20 -4.74 7.53 -17.63
CA GLU A 20 -5.58 7.91 -16.48
C GLU A 20 -5.04 7.24 -15.22
N GLN A 21 -4.76 8.04 -14.20
CA GLN A 21 -4.31 7.56 -12.90
C GLN A 21 -5.51 7.36 -11.99
N VAL A 22 -5.66 6.17 -11.42
CA VAL A 22 -6.73 5.83 -10.47
C VAL A 22 -6.13 5.21 -9.21
N MET A 23 -6.82 5.37 -8.09
CA MET A 23 -6.49 4.66 -6.85
C MET A 23 -6.75 3.17 -7.03
N ALA A 24 -5.91 2.35 -6.41
CA ALA A 24 -6.08 0.91 -6.33
C ALA A 24 -5.87 0.47 -4.89
N GLU A 25 -6.47 -0.67 -4.53
CA GLU A 25 -6.15 -1.37 -3.31
C GLU A 25 -4.64 -1.68 -3.27
N VAL A 26 -4.05 -1.68 -2.08
CA VAL A 26 -2.62 -1.96 -1.92
C VAL A 26 -2.29 -3.33 -2.50
N GLY A 27 -1.35 -3.36 -3.45
CA GLY A 27 -0.93 -4.58 -4.16
C GLY A 27 -1.65 -4.84 -5.48
N GLU A 28 -2.71 -4.08 -5.80
CA GLU A 28 -3.43 -4.15 -7.09
C GLU A 28 -3.01 -3.03 -8.07
N GLY A 29 -2.18 -2.09 -7.61
CA GLY A 29 -1.67 -0.99 -8.43
C GLY A 29 -0.34 -1.31 -9.12
N ASN A 30 0.49 -0.27 -9.28
CA ASN A 30 1.74 -0.35 -10.05
C ASN A 30 3.00 -0.08 -9.23
N LEU A 31 2.88 0.03 -7.89
CA LEU A 31 4.02 0.26 -7.01
C LEU A 31 4.85 -1.01 -6.78
N ASN A 32 6.16 -0.82 -6.55
CA ASN A 32 7.09 -1.89 -6.23
C ASN A 32 7.00 -2.28 -4.74
N TRP A 33 5.95 -3.01 -4.36
CA TRP A 33 5.72 -3.41 -2.98
C TRP A 33 6.86 -4.20 -2.32
N PRO A 34 7.49 -5.20 -2.98
CA PRO A 34 8.62 -5.89 -2.38
C PRO A 34 9.76 -4.95 -1.99
N GLY A 35 10.10 -3.98 -2.86
CA GLY A 35 11.13 -2.98 -2.57
C GLY A 35 10.71 -1.99 -1.48
N ILE A 36 9.44 -1.56 -1.48
CA ILE A 36 8.90 -0.64 -0.47
C ILE A 36 8.93 -1.29 0.92
N LEU A 37 8.44 -2.52 1.05
CA LEU A 37 8.40 -3.23 2.33
C LEU A 37 9.81 -3.51 2.85
N ALA A 38 10.76 -3.91 1.99
CA ALA A 38 12.16 -4.06 2.37
C ALA A 38 12.75 -2.74 2.91
N ALA A 39 12.47 -1.62 2.26
CA ALA A 39 12.92 -0.31 2.73
C ALA A 39 12.27 0.11 4.07
N CYS A 40 11.03 -0.32 4.34
CA CYS A 40 10.37 -0.07 5.62
C CYS A 40 11.03 -0.86 6.76
N VAL A 41 11.41 -2.11 6.49
CA VAL A 41 12.20 -2.93 7.43
C VAL A 41 13.54 -2.25 7.75
N ASP A 42 14.29 -1.84 6.72
CA ASP A 42 15.57 -1.15 6.89
C ASP A 42 15.44 0.20 7.64
N ALA A 43 14.28 0.84 7.54
CA ALA A 43 14.00 2.12 8.20
C ALA A 43 13.43 1.97 9.62
N ASN A 44 13.18 0.74 10.09
CA ASN A 44 12.54 0.46 11.39
C ASN A 44 11.17 1.15 11.53
N VAL A 45 10.32 1.01 10.50
CA VAL A 45 8.93 1.49 10.54
C VAL A 45 8.09 0.58 11.43
N GLU A 46 7.33 1.17 12.36
CA GLU A 46 6.52 0.44 13.34
C GLU A 46 5.07 0.26 12.84
N TRP A 47 4.49 1.28 12.22
CA TRP A 47 3.09 1.29 11.84
C TRP A 47 2.89 1.50 10.33
N TYR A 48 2.04 0.66 9.74
CA TYR A 48 1.69 0.67 8.33
C TYR A 48 0.20 0.99 8.19
N ALA A 49 -0.13 2.25 7.92
CA ALA A 49 -1.51 2.69 7.77
C ALA A 49 -1.94 2.56 6.31
N VAL A 50 -2.90 1.68 6.00
CA VAL A 50 -3.53 1.64 4.68
C VAL A 50 -4.38 2.90 4.51
N GLU A 51 -4.12 3.67 3.45
CA GLU A 51 -4.85 4.89 3.12
C GLU A 51 -5.29 4.88 1.66
N GLN A 52 -6.60 5.02 1.44
CA GLN A 52 -7.20 5.07 0.10
C GLN A 52 -8.36 6.08 0.11
N ASP A 53 -8.15 7.26 -0.51
CA ASP A 53 -9.17 8.34 -0.51
C ASP A 53 -10.36 8.01 -1.43
N ILE A 54 -10.13 7.22 -2.49
CA ILE A 54 -11.15 6.82 -3.47
C ILE A 54 -11.08 5.30 -3.58
N CYS A 55 -12.12 4.63 -3.11
CA CYS A 55 -12.26 3.18 -3.24
C CYS A 55 -13.08 2.86 -4.51
N PRO A 56 -12.65 1.91 -5.36
CA PRO A 56 -13.43 1.46 -6.52
C PRO A 56 -14.83 0.92 -6.16
N GLY A 57 -15.00 0.43 -4.92
CA GLY A 57 -16.25 -0.11 -4.39
C GLY A 57 -16.46 0.22 -2.91
N ASP A 58 -16.94 -0.76 -2.14
CA ASP A 58 -17.14 -0.60 -0.71
C ASP A 58 -15.78 -0.43 0.02
N PRO A 59 -15.63 0.59 0.87
CA PRO A 59 -14.35 0.89 1.50
C PRO A 59 -13.85 -0.20 2.46
N PHE A 60 -14.75 -0.98 3.08
CA PHE A 60 -14.34 -2.09 3.95
C PHE A 60 -13.85 -3.28 3.12
N GLU A 61 -14.46 -3.55 1.97
CA GLU A 61 -13.97 -4.56 1.04
C GLU A 61 -12.58 -4.17 0.47
N SER A 62 -12.38 -2.91 0.07
CA SER A 62 -11.08 -2.41 -0.38
C SER A 62 -10.00 -2.51 0.71
N LEU A 63 -10.36 -2.24 1.98
CA LEU A 63 -9.47 -2.43 3.11
C LEU A 63 -9.11 -3.91 3.33
N VAL A 64 -10.08 -4.82 3.22
CA VAL A 64 -9.85 -6.27 3.34
C VAL A 64 -8.92 -6.77 2.24
N ILE A 65 -9.09 -6.32 0.99
CA ILE A 65 -8.20 -6.67 -0.12
C ILE A 65 -6.78 -6.19 0.16
N SER A 66 -6.62 -4.92 0.52
CA SER A 66 -5.32 -4.32 0.84
C SER A 66 -4.61 -5.08 1.97
N TYR A 67 -5.34 -5.43 3.03
CA TYR A 67 -4.81 -6.22 4.15
C TYR A 67 -4.31 -7.61 3.71
N ARG A 68 -5.11 -8.33 2.91
CA ARG A 68 -4.75 -9.67 2.41
C ARG A 68 -3.53 -9.63 1.50
N ASN A 69 -3.45 -8.63 0.63
CA ASN A 69 -2.31 -8.44 -0.26
C ASN A 69 -1.03 -8.15 0.53
N LEU A 70 -1.08 -7.27 1.53
CA LEU A 70 0.06 -6.99 2.40
C LEU A 70 0.54 -8.23 3.16
N ALA A 71 -0.39 -9.02 3.71
CA ALA A 71 -0.06 -10.29 4.36
C ALA A 71 0.59 -11.28 3.38
N ALA A 72 0.07 -11.39 2.16
CA ALA A 72 0.65 -12.23 1.11
C ALA A 72 2.04 -11.75 0.65
N LEU A 73 2.33 -10.46 0.78
CA LEU A 73 3.63 -9.85 0.50
C LEU A 73 4.61 -9.96 1.67
N GLY A 74 4.19 -10.56 2.79
CA GLY A 74 5.04 -10.86 3.95
C GLY A 74 5.08 -9.78 5.02
N LEU A 75 4.12 -8.84 5.02
CA LEU A 75 3.93 -7.91 6.13
C LEU A 75 3.04 -8.57 7.20
N GLU A 76 3.60 -8.84 8.38
CA GLU A 76 2.91 -9.46 9.54
C GLU A 76 2.48 -8.43 10.60
#